data_AF-A0A0L6WGE0-F1
#
_entry.id   AF-A0A0L6WGE0-F1
#
_cell.length_a   1.000
_cell.length_b   1.000
_cell.length_c   1.000
_cell.angle_alpha   90.00
_cell.angle_beta   90.00
_cell.angle_gamma   90.00
#
_symmetry.space_group_name_H-M   'P 1'
#
loop_
_entity.id
_entity.type
_entity.pdbx_description
1 polymer ?
#
loop_
_entity_poly.entity_id
_entity_poly.type
_entity_poly.pdbx_seq_one_letter_code
_entity_poly.pdbx_strand_id
1 'polypeptide(L)'
;MTSSLRNSIHRRNHKERSQLAHRTKLGILEKHADYVKRARDYHSKQDKLTRLKQKAAEKNKDEFYFSMRNEKTKAGDRGNVALPTDIVKVLKTQDENYVRTMRAAGLKKIDKLKNQLTEMADLMKPYLLDEQVGNDLEEDELQTLIDAGIISGRSKPHRRKGKHIVFVENEAEAHNYRPIQSSPSTSKQVDADMDEEGELDLGWKSTSAKKSSRSKYAPQDFDEVQDEKSPGDKRRRLLKELAARLVRDQQLRYAQREFEMQRSMMGKGGRKKIQGAEKVEGDSDPEEDQDEIDARKGKPRKASKTNDETYKPRVYKWRLERKR
;
A
#
# COMPACT_ATOMS: atom_id res chain seq x y z
N MET A 1 -43.68 20.11 63.41
CA MET A 1 -44.28 21.26 62.69
C MET A 1 -44.50 20.88 61.24
N THR A 2 -45.66 21.25 60.70
CA THR A 2 -46.39 20.62 59.61
C THR A 2 -45.77 20.79 58.22
N SER A 3 -45.39 19.69 57.57
CA SER A 3 -45.06 19.64 56.13
C SER A 3 -46.33 19.61 55.24
N SER A 4 -47.51 19.41 55.84
CA SER A 4 -48.80 19.19 55.15
C SER A 4 -49.28 20.40 54.32
N LEU A 5 -49.11 21.64 54.81
CA LEU A 5 -49.47 22.86 54.05
C LEU A 5 -48.39 23.34 53.06
N ARG A 6 -47.20 22.74 53.09
CA ARG A 6 -46.06 23.14 52.21
C ARG A 6 -46.15 22.55 50.81
N ASN A 7 -46.96 21.51 50.61
CA ASN A 7 -47.24 20.88 49.31
C ASN A 7 -48.48 21.46 48.61
N SER A 8 -49.30 22.27 49.30
CA SER A 8 -50.51 22.90 48.73
C SER A 8 -50.21 24.15 47.89
N ILE A 9 -49.04 24.76 48.06
CA ILE A 9 -48.59 25.92 47.27
C ILE A 9 -47.45 25.45 46.36
N HIS A 10 -47.66 25.52 45.05
CA HIS A 10 -46.63 25.18 44.07
C HIS A 10 -45.39 26.08 44.27
N ARG A 11 -44.28 25.46 44.67
CA ARG A 11 -42.98 26.14 44.73
C ARG A 11 -42.43 26.27 43.32
N ARG A 12 -42.08 27.48 42.91
CA ARG A 12 -41.46 27.72 41.60
C ARG A 12 -40.09 27.07 41.55
N ASN A 13 -39.83 26.29 40.50
CA ASN A 13 -38.49 25.81 40.21
C ASN A 13 -37.63 26.99 39.69
N HIS A 14 -36.52 27.28 40.37
CA HIS A 14 -35.58 28.32 39.96
C HIS A 14 -34.53 27.69 39.03
N LYS A 15 -34.56 28.06 37.74
CA LYS A 15 -33.58 27.61 36.76
C LYS A 15 -32.23 28.32 36.94
N GLU A 16 -31.15 27.61 36.69
CA GLU A 16 -29.80 28.18 36.73
C GLU A 16 -29.50 29.02 35.48
N ARG A 17 -28.65 30.04 35.63
CA ARG A 17 -28.24 30.93 34.53
C ARG A 17 -27.04 30.36 33.77
N SER A 18 -27.01 30.56 32.46
CA SER A 18 -25.87 30.23 31.59
C SER A 18 -24.67 31.18 31.78
N GLN A 19 -23.54 30.86 31.14
CA GLN A 19 -22.39 31.75 31.01
C GLN A 19 -22.74 32.98 30.15
N LEU A 20 -22.08 34.12 30.38
CA LEU A 20 -22.24 35.31 29.55
C LEU A 20 -21.70 35.08 28.13
N ALA A 21 -22.39 35.60 27.11
CA ALA A 21 -22.10 35.34 25.70
C ALA A 21 -20.64 35.66 25.30
N HIS A 22 -20.07 36.76 25.80
CA HIS A 22 -18.68 37.15 25.49
C HIS A 22 -17.63 36.29 26.19
N ARG A 23 -18.01 35.55 27.23
CA ARG A 23 -17.11 34.65 28.00
C ARG A 23 -17.31 33.17 27.69
N THR A 24 -18.09 32.87 26.66
CA THR A 24 -18.34 31.49 26.19
C THR A 24 -17.05 30.74 25.87
N LYS A 25 -16.00 31.42 25.41
CA LYS A 25 -14.66 30.85 25.16
C LYS A 25 -14.04 30.16 26.39
N LEU A 26 -14.40 30.57 27.62
CA LEU A 26 -13.86 30.01 28.86
C LEU A 26 -14.58 28.72 29.30
N GLY A 27 -15.60 28.27 28.55
CA GLY A 27 -16.40 27.10 28.88
C GLY A 27 -17.57 27.41 29.82
N ILE A 28 -18.04 26.37 30.51
CA ILE A 28 -19.23 26.46 31.37
C ILE A 28 -18.97 27.33 32.61
N LEU A 29 -19.96 28.14 32.99
CA LEU A 29 -19.90 28.92 34.22
C LEU A 29 -20.18 27.99 35.41
N GLU A 30 -19.13 27.53 36.05
CA GLU A 30 -19.20 26.64 37.21
C GLU A 30 -20.09 27.23 38.31
N LYS A 31 -20.95 26.40 38.88
CA LYS A 31 -21.81 26.75 40.02
C LYS A 31 -21.31 26.11 41.29
N HIS A 32 -21.98 26.38 42.41
CA HIS A 32 -21.61 25.82 43.70
C HIS A 32 -21.56 24.29 43.68
N ALA A 33 -22.50 23.62 42.99
CA ALA A 33 -22.49 22.17 42.85
C ALA A 33 -21.22 21.65 42.14
N ASP A 34 -20.75 22.34 41.09
CA ASP A 34 -19.53 21.98 40.36
C ASP A 34 -18.28 22.27 41.18
N TYR A 35 -18.25 23.41 41.86
CA TYR A 35 -17.18 23.77 42.80
C TYR A 35 -17.03 22.71 43.90
N VAL A 36 -18.14 22.26 44.50
CA VAL A 36 -18.10 21.22 45.53
C VAL A 36 -17.53 19.91 44.98
N LYS A 37 -17.90 19.50 43.76
CA LYS A 37 -17.32 18.31 43.11
C LYS A 37 -15.82 18.47 42.87
N ARG A 38 -15.39 19.61 42.34
CA ARG A 38 -13.97 19.92 42.09
C ARG A 38 -13.17 19.97 43.40
N ALA A 39 -13.69 20.63 44.44
CA ALA A 39 -13.04 20.74 45.73
C ALA A 39 -12.90 19.36 46.40
N ARG A 40 -13.93 18.52 46.33
CA ARG A 40 -13.86 17.13 46.82
C ARG A 40 -12.83 16.29 46.08
N ASP A 41 -12.77 16.39 44.75
CA ASP A 41 -11.75 15.70 43.94
C ASP A 41 -10.33 16.18 44.28
N TYR A 42 -10.13 17.50 44.39
CA TYR A 42 -8.85 18.09 44.77
C TYR A 42 -8.39 17.62 46.15
N HIS A 43 -9.26 17.69 47.18
CA HIS A 43 -8.92 17.22 48.51
C HIS A 43 -8.65 15.71 48.54
N SER A 44 -9.44 14.91 47.82
CA SER A 44 -9.18 13.46 47.70
C SER A 44 -7.79 13.15 47.12
N LYS A 45 -7.39 13.89 46.08
CA LYS A 45 -6.05 13.79 45.48
C LYS A 45 -4.96 14.25 46.45
N GLN A 46 -5.17 15.37 47.14
CA GLN A 46 -4.21 15.87 48.14
C GLN A 46 -4.05 14.88 49.30
N ASP A 47 -5.13 14.34 49.84
CA ASP A 47 -5.08 13.33 50.91
C ASP A 47 -4.32 12.08 50.46
N LYS A 48 -4.54 11.62 49.22
CA LYS A 48 -3.79 10.51 48.64
C LYS A 48 -2.31 10.83 48.53
N LEU A 49 -1.95 12.03 48.06
CA LEU A 49 -0.56 12.46 47.95
C LEU A 49 0.10 12.57 49.32
N THR A 50 -0.58 13.12 50.33
CA THR A 50 -0.08 13.22 51.70
C THR A 50 0.17 11.83 52.29
N ARG A 51 -0.76 10.88 52.12
CA ARG A 51 -0.56 9.48 52.55
C ARG A 51 0.62 8.82 51.84
N LEU A 52 0.80 9.05 50.53
CA LEU A 52 1.94 8.51 49.78
C LEU A 52 3.27 9.12 50.25
N LYS A 53 3.30 10.43 50.53
CA LYS A 53 4.47 11.12 51.10
C LYS A 53 4.82 10.56 52.48
N GLN A 54 3.83 10.36 53.34
CA GLN A 54 4.04 9.76 54.66
C GLN A 54 4.60 8.34 54.54
N LYS A 55 3.99 7.47 53.72
CA LYS A 55 4.51 6.11 53.46
C LYS A 55 5.94 6.12 52.91
N ALA A 56 6.27 7.07 52.04
CA ALA A 56 7.62 7.20 51.51
C ALA A 56 8.62 7.67 52.57
N ALA A 57 8.21 8.55 53.49
CA ALA A 57 9.05 9.04 54.59
C ALA A 57 9.27 7.99 55.67
N GLU A 58 8.24 7.21 56.01
CA GLU A 58 8.26 6.15 57.02
C GLU A 58 8.81 4.81 56.49
N LYS A 59 9.35 4.79 55.26
CA LYS A 59 9.85 3.58 54.62
C LYS A 59 11.06 3.00 55.39
N ASN A 60 10.98 1.73 55.76
CA ASN A 60 12.14 0.99 56.29
C ASN A 60 13.15 0.72 55.16
N LYS A 61 14.41 1.11 55.34
CA LYS A 61 15.47 0.93 54.32
C LYS A 61 15.86 -0.54 54.14
N ASP A 62 15.64 -1.36 55.16
CA ASP A 62 16.02 -2.78 55.18
C ASP A 62 14.82 -3.70 54.90
N GLU A 63 13.70 -3.17 54.39
CA GLU A 63 12.54 -3.99 54.03
C GLU A 63 12.86 -4.95 52.88
N PHE A 64 12.44 -6.21 53.02
CA PHE A 64 12.60 -7.23 52.00
C PHE A 64 11.25 -7.91 51.71
N TYR A 65 10.81 -7.82 50.44
CA TYR A 65 9.66 -8.56 49.93
C TYR A 65 10.13 -9.56 48.87
N PHE A 66 9.56 -10.77 48.86
CA PHE A 66 9.95 -11.82 47.90
C PHE A 66 9.78 -11.42 46.42
N SER A 67 8.90 -10.46 46.12
CA SER A 67 8.71 -9.92 44.76
C SER A 67 9.90 -9.10 44.26
N MET A 68 10.70 -8.52 45.17
CA MET A 68 11.90 -7.72 44.83
C MET A 68 12.98 -8.55 44.11
N ARG A 69 12.93 -9.88 44.18
CA ARG A 69 13.84 -10.77 43.44
C ARG A 69 13.53 -10.82 41.93
N ASN A 70 12.27 -10.59 41.56
CA ASN A 70 11.77 -10.73 40.19
C ASN A 70 11.56 -9.36 39.52
N GLU A 71 11.05 -8.39 40.28
CA GLU A 71 10.74 -7.04 39.79
C GLU A 71 11.95 -6.13 39.89
N LYS A 72 12.26 -5.42 38.80
CA LYS A 72 13.35 -4.44 38.76
C LYS A 72 12.78 -3.05 38.54
N THR A 73 13.16 -2.11 39.38
CA THR A 73 12.78 -0.69 39.25
C THR A 73 13.64 -0.03 38.17
N LYS A 74 13.46 -0.42 36.90
CA LYS A 74 14.06 0.27 35.75
C LYS A 74 12.98 1.14 35.11
N ALA A 75 13.26 2.43 34.96
CA ALA A 75 12.31 3.38 34.38
C ALA A 75 11.90 2.92 32.97
N GLY A 76 10.63 2.55 32.81
CA GLY A 76 10.00 2.30 31.50
C GLY A 76 10.19 0.90 30.91
N ASP A 77 10.37 -0.15 31.71
CA ASP A 77 10.28 -1.52 31.17
C ASP A 77 8.85 -1.81 30.67
N ARG A 78 8.74 -2.23 29.41
CA ARG A 78 7.48 -2.58 28.74
C ARG A 78 7.19 -4.08 28.76
N GLY A 79 8.05 -4.88 29.40
CA GLY A 79 7.88 -6.32 29.54
C GLY A 79 8.42 -7.16 28.38
N ASN A 80 9.31 -6.59 27.55
CA ASN A 80 9.96 -7.36 26.48
C ASN A 80 11.04 -8.28 27.07
N VAL A 81 10.90 -9.59 26.85
CA VAL A 81 11.85 -10.60 27.34
C VAL A 81 12.78 -11.06 26.21
N ALA A 82 14.04 -11.33 26.55
CA ALA A 82 14.98 -11.93 25.61
C ALA A 82 14.51 -13.35 25.23
N LEU A 83 14.21 -13.56 23.95
CA LEU A 83 13.77 -14.86 23.44
C LEU A 83 14.96 -15.80 23.21
N PRO A 84 14.83 -17.10 23.52
CA PRO A 84 15.86 -18.08 23.20
C PRO A 84 16.01 -18.22 21.68
N THR A 85 17.24 -18.49 21.22
CA THR A 85 17.58 -18.46 19.80
C THR A 85 16.76 -19.40 18.95
N ASP A 86 16.33 -20.54 19.49
CA ASP A 86 15.55 -21.53 18.75
C ASP A 86 14.12 -21.07 18.47
N ILE A 87 13.50 -20.36 19.43
CA ILE A 87 12.20 -19.71 19.21
C ILE A 87 12.33 -18.61 18.16
N VAL A 88 13.41 -17.80 18.22
CA VAL A 88 13.66 -16.77 17.21
C VAL A 88 13.81 -17.37 15.81
N LYS A 89 14.47 -18.53 15.66
CA LYS A 89 14.57 -19.23 14.36
C LYS A 89 13.20 -19.65 13.82
N VAL A 90 12.33 -20.17 14.69
CA VAL A 90 10.97 -20.57 14.31
C VAL A 90 10.16 -19.34 13.85
N LEU A 91 10.17 -18.26 14.63
CA LEU A 91 9.47 -17.02 14.29
C LEU A 91 9.97 -16.44 12.95
N LYS A 92 11.29 -16.38 12.75
CA LYS A 92 11.86 -15.90 11.49
C LYS A 92 11.53 -16.79 10.29
N THR A 93 11.41 -18.10 10.50
CA THR A 93 10.97 -19.03 9.44
C THR A 93 9.50 -18.82 9.09
N GLN A 94 8.64 -18.56 10.09
CA GLN A 94 7.24 -18.22 9.87
C GLN A 94 7.10 -16.89 9.11
N ASP A 95 7.85 -15.87 9.51
CA ASP A 95 7.87 -14.55 8.84
C ASP A 95 8.33 -14.69 7.37
N GLU A 96 9.41 -15.44 7.10
CA GLU A 96 9.89 -15.68 5.74
C GLU A 96 8.82 -16.36 4.88
N ASN A 97 8.15 -17.38 5.41
CA ASN A 97 7.10 -18.09 4.70
C ASN A 97 5.91 -17.18 4.42
N TYR A 98 5.51 -16.33 5.37
CA TYR A 98 4.46 -15.34 5.17
C TYR A 98 4.83 -14.34 4.06
N VAL A 99 6.04 -13.80 4.06
CA VAL A 99 6.50 -12.89 2.99
C VAL A 99 6.52 -13.61 1.64
N ARG A 100 6.95 -14.86 1.59
CA ARG A 100 6.97 -15.69 0.36
C ARG A 100 5.56 -15.90 -0.20
N THR A 101 4.57 -16.23 0.64
CA THR A 101 3.18 -16.43 0.20
C THR A 101 2.54 -15.12 -0.23
N MET A 102 2.76 -14.03 0.51
CA MET A 102 2.28 -12.69 0.15
C MET A 102 2.87 -12.21 -1.19
N ARG A 103 4.16 -12.48 -1.42
CA ARG A 103 4.81 -12.19 -2.69
C ARG A 103 4.21 -13.02 -3.84
N ALA A 104 4.03 -14.32 -3.66
CA ALA A 104 3.44 -15.20 -4.67
C ALA A 104 2.01 -14.77 -5.04
N ALA A 105 1.19 -14.38 -4.05
CA ALA A 105 -0.14 -13.83 -4.29
C ALA A 105 -0.07 -12.46 -5.00
N GLY A 106 0.91 -11.63 -4.66
CA GLY A 106 1.20 -10.35 -5.32
C GLY A 106 1.54 -10.53 -6.79
N LEU A 107 2.44 -11.46 -7.12
CA LEU A 107 2.85 -11.78 -8.50
C LEU A 107 1.67 -12.20 -9.37
N LYS A 108 0.80 -13.08 -8.87
CA LYS A 108 -0.43 -13.48 -9.60
C LYS A 108 -1.34 -12.28 -9.92
N LYS A 109 -1.43 -11.29 -9.02
CA LYS A 109 -2.22 -10.08 -9.25
C LYS A 109 -1.53 -9.14 -10.25
N ILE A 110 -0.21 -9.04 -10.21
CA ILE A 110 0.59 -8.32 -11.22
C ILE A 110 0.36 -8.95 -12.59
N ASP A 111 0.45 -10.27 -12.72
CA ASP A 111 0.24 -10.98 -13.99
C ASP A 111 -1.18 -10.75 -14.53
N LYS A 112 -2.20 -10.77 -13.66
CA LYS A 112 -3.58 -10.43 -14.05
C LYS A 112 -3.69 -9.00 -14.60
N LEU A 113 -3.09 -8.02 -13.93
CA LEU A 113 -3.09 -6.62 -14.40
C LEU A 113 -2.30 -6.45 -15.69
N LYS A 114 -1.16 -7.14 -15.84
CA LYS A 114 -0.39 -7.16 -17.10
C LYS A 114 -1.24 -7.70 -18.25
N ASN A 115 -1.97 -8.80 -18.02
CA ASN A 115 -2.86 -9.37 -19.03
C ASN A 115 -3.99 -8.40 -19.39
N GLN A 116 -4.67 -7.80 -18.39
CA GLN A 116 -5.72 -6.80 -18.63
C GLN A 116 -5.21 -5.58 -19.41
N LEU A 117 -4.04 -5.03 -19.06
CA LEU A 117 -3.43 -3.92 -19.78
C LEU A 117 -3.01 -4.31 -21.21
N THR A 118 -2.58 -5.55 -21.43
CA THR A 118 -2.24 -6.07 -22.77
C THR A 118 -3.49 -6.28 -23.63
N GLU A 119 -4.56 -6.83 -23.05
CA GLU A 119 -5.87 -7.03 -23.69
C GLU A 119 -6.53 -5.70 -24.10
N MET A 120 -6.29 -4.63 -23.34
CA MET A 120 -6.84 -3.31 -23.61
C MET A 120 -6.35 -2.65 -24.91
N ALA A 121 -5.59 -3.34 -25.77
CA ALA A 121 -5.29 -3.14 -27.21
C ALA A 121 -4.79 -1.74 -27.70
N ASP A 122 -5.07 -0.67 -26.97
CA ASP A 122 -4.67 0.73 -27.19
C ASP A 122 -3.28 1.04 -26.63
N LEU A 123 -2.61 0.07 -26.01
CA LEU A 123 -1.20 0.19 -25.61
C LEU A 123 -0.24 -0.05 -26.78
N MET A 124 -0.62 -0.89 -27.77
CA MET A 124 0.25 -1.24 -28.89
C MET A 124 0.07 -0.37 -30.13
N LYS A 125 -1.08 0.33 -30.25
CA LYS A 125 -1.44 1.09 -31.45
C LYS A 125 -0.68 2.43 -31.64
N PRO A 126 -0.39 3.24 -30.62
CA PRO A 126 0.20 4.57 -30.86
C PRO A 126 1.70 4.54 -31.20
N TYR A 127 2.45 3.48 -30.83
CA TYR A 127 3.90 3.44 -31.12
C TYR A 127 4.26 2.92 -32.52
N LEU A 128 3.29 2.34 -33.25
CA LEU A 128 3.57 1.65 -34.51
C LEU A 128 3.26 2.46 -35.78
N LEU A 129 2.60 3.62 -35.68
CA LEU A 129 2.00 4.26 -36.87
C LEU A 129 2.03 5.79 -36.99
N ASP A 130 2.41 6.62 -36.01
CA ASP A 130 2.54 8.07 -36.29
C ASP A 130 3.37 8.84 -35.23
N GLU A 131 4.28 9.72 -35.66
CA GLU A 131 4.98 10.68 -34.78
C GLU A 131 4.10 11.89 -34.39
N GLN A 132 2.86 11.97 -34.90
CA GLN A 132 2.03 13.18 -34.84
C GLN A 132 0.67 13.02 -34.16
N VAL A 133 0.35 11.87 -33.56
CA VAL A 133 -0.90 11.68 -32.80
C VAL A 133 -0.60 11.46 -31.32
N GLY A 134 -0.70 12.55 -30.55
CA GLY A 134 -0.93 12.59 -29.10
C GLY A 134 -0.30 11.48 -28.25
N ASN A 135 0.90 11.74 -27.72
CA ASN A 135 1.46 11.00 -26.59
C ASN A 135 0.59 11.23 -25.33
N ASP A 136 -0.54 10.52 -25.21
CA ASP A 136 -1.47 10.61 -24.06
C ASP A 136 -0.98 9.86 -22.80
N LEU A 137 0.19 9.22 -22.88
CA LEU A 137 0.86 8.54 -21.77
C LEU A 137 1.90 9.45 -21.14
N GLU A 138 1.84 9.56 -19.81
CA GLU A 138 2.87 10.25 -19.03
C GLU A 138 4.17 9.42 -19.03
N GLU A 139 5.33 10.07 -18.88
CA GLU A 139 6.65 9.39 -18.87
C GLU A 139 6.72 8.28 -17.79
N ASP A 140 6.15 8.55 -16.62
CA ASP A 140 6.06 7.58 -15.51
C ASP A 140 5.23 6.35 -15.91
N GLU A 141 4.16 6.54 -16.69
CA GLU A 141 3.34 5.44 -17.19
C GLU A 141 4.11 4.59 -18.21
N LEU A 142 4.89 5.22 -19.09
CA LEU A 142 5.77 4.52 -20.03
C LEU A 142 6.83 3.69 -19.29
N GLN A 143 7.47 4.27 -18.28
CA GLN A 143 8.47 3.59 -17.45
C GLN A 143 7.87 2.36 -16.77
N THR A 144 6.65 2.45 -16.22
CA THR A 144 5.99 1.31 -15.57
C THR A 144 5.69 0.17 -16.56
N LEU A 145 5.37 0.49 -17.82
CA LEU A 145 5.16 -0.49 -18.88
C LEU A 145 6.47 -1.15 -19.33
N ILE A 146 7.57 -0.40 -19.34
CA ILE A 146 8.91 -0.93 -19.61
C ILE A 146 9.36 -1.85 -18.47
N ASP A 147 9.21 -1.43 -17.21
CA ASP A 147 9.56 -2.22 -16.02
C ASP A 147 8.71 -3.50 -15.91
N ALA A 148 7.45 -3.42 -16.31
CA ALA A 148 6.56 -4.57 -16.42
C ALA A 148 6.92 -5.52 -17.57
N GLY A 149 7.75 -5.07 -18.53
CA GLY A 149 8.13 -5.80 -19.73
C GLY A 149 7.04 -5.91 -20.78
N ILE A 150 6.03 -5.03 -20.73
CA ILE A 150 4.94 -4.97 -21.72
C ILE A 150 5.42 -4.24 -22.98
N ILE A 151 6.14 -3.13 -22.80
CA ILE A 151 6.79 -2.38 -23.89
C ILE A 151 8.30 -2.62 -23.84
N SER A 152 8.92 -2.87 -24.99
CA SER A 152 10.38 -3.00 -25.05
C SER A 152 11.03 -1.62 -24.99
N GLY A 153 11.72 -1.28 -23.90
CA GLY A 153 12.49 -0.03 -23.75
C GLY A 153 13.71 0.12 -24.68
N ARG A 154 13.92 -0.80 -25.62
CA ARG A 154 14.98 -0.74 -26.63
C ARG A 154 14.49 -1.39 -27.91
N SER A 155 14.53 -0.66 -29.02
CA SER A 155 14.16 -1.13 -30.35
C SER A 155 15.00 -2.36 -30.72
N LYS A 156 14.48 -3.56 -30.47
CA LYS A 156 14.96 -4.74 -31.19
C LYS A 156 14.71 -4.48 -32.68
N PRO A 157 15.65 -4.83 -33.59
CA PRO A 157 15.44 -4.62 -35.02
C PRO A 157 14.10 -5.26 -35.40
N HIS A 158 13.23 -4.46 -36.04
CA HIS A 158 11.86 -4.81 -36.36
C HIS A 158 11.72 -6.30 -36.69
N ARG A 159 11.07 -7.08 -35.82
CA ARG A 159 10.49 -8.35 -36.26
C ARG A 159 9.57 -7.98 -37.40
N ARG A 160 9.91 -8.42 -38.61
CA ARG A 160 9.09 -8.22 -39.80
C ARG A 160 7.67 -8.65 -39.44
N LYS A 161 6.71 -7.72 -39.59
CA LYS A 161 5.28 -7.98 -39.36
C LYS A 161 4.94 -9.28 -40.10
N GLY A 162 4.29 -10.23 -39.42
CA GLY A 162 3.77 -11.42 -40.08
C GLY A 162 2.88 -10.94 -41.22
N LYS A 163 3.21 -11.30 -42.47
CA LYS A 163 2.36 -10.97 -43.61
C LYS A 163 1.03 -11.69 -43.37
N HIS A 164 -0.08 -10.96 -43.38
CA HIS A 164 -1.39 -11.60 -43.36
C HIS A 164 -1.56 -12.30 -44.71
N ILE A 165 -1.50 -13.62 -44.70
CA ILE A 165 -1.66 -14.45 -45.90
C ILE A 165 -3.13 -14.78 -46.01
N VAL A 166 -3.75 -14.31 -47.09
CA VAL A 166 -5.12 -14.70 -47.47
C VAL A 166 -4.98 -15.85 -48.46
N PHE A 167 -5.54 -17.02 -48.12
CA PHE A 167 -5.62 -18.14 -49.03
C PHE A 167 -6.88 -18.00 -49.88
N VAL A 168 -6.75 -18.25 -51.19
CA VAL A 168 -7.83 -18.13 -52.18
C VAL A 168 -7.85 -19.42 -53.00
N GLU A 169 -9.04 -19.90 -53.39
CA GLU A 169 -9.22 -21.22 -54.00
C GLU A 169 -8.83 -21.26 -55.48
N ASN A 170 -8.97 -20.14 -56.21
CA ASN A 170 -8.68 -20.05 -57.63
C ASN A 170 -7.77 -18.85 -58.00
N GLU A 171 -6.94 -19.01 -59.03
CA GLU A 171 -6.04 -17.95 -59.53
C GLU A 171 -6.79 -16.70 -60.01
N ALA A 172 -7.97 -16.88 -60.61
CA ALA A 172 -8.82 -15.77 -61.05
C ALA A 172 -9.36 -14.92 -59.88
N GLU A 173 -9.58 -15.55 -58.73
CA GLU A 173 -10.08 -14.88 -57.52
C GLU A 173 -8.93 -14.17 -56.78
N ALA A 174 -7.71 -14.73 -56.82
CA ALA A 174 -6.51 -14.07 -56.30
C ALA A 174 -6.19 -12.76 -57.04
N HIS A 175 -6.42 -12.71 -58.35
CA HIS A 175 -6.22 -11.50 -59.16
C HIS A 175 -7.29 -10.41 -58.91
N ASN A 176 -8.51 -10.79 -58.55
CA ASN A 176 -9.61 -9.87 -58.27
C ASN A 176 -9.70 -9.44 -56.80
N TYR A 177 -8.99 -10.12 -55.88
CA TYR A 177 -9.01 -9.80 -54.46
C TYR A 177 -8.45 -8.40 -54.19
N ARG A 178 -9.33 -7.49 -53.76
CA ARG A 178 -8.97 -6.18 -53.24
C ARG A 178 -9.23 -6.16 -51.73
N PRO A 179 -8.21 -5.90 -50.88
CA PRO A 179 -8.45 -5.72 -49.47
C PRO A 179 -9.37 -4.52 -49.29
N ILE A 180 -10.48 -4.71 -48.59
CA ILE A 180 -11.38 -3.61 -48.21
C ILE A 180 -10.56 -2.69 -47.30
N GLN A 181 -10.04 -1.60 -47.87
CA GLN A 181 -9.44 -0.54 -47.10
C GLN A 181 -10.59 0.13 -46.34
N SER A 182 -10.62 0.00 -45.01
CA SER A 182 -11.48 0.82 -44.18
C SER A 182 -11.01 2.26 -44.30
N SER A 183 -11.55 3.00 -45.27
CA SER A 183 -11.32 4.43 -45.41
C SER A 183 -12.00 5.17 -44.26
N PRO A 184 -11.33 6.07 -43.55
CA PRO A 184 -11.92 6.84 -42.47
C PRO A 184 -12.63 8.08 -43.04
N SER A 185 -13.81 7.93 -43.66
CA SER A 185 -14.75 9.04 -43.78
C SER A 185 -16.12 8.65 -44.31
N THR A 186 -17.13 9.24 -43.68
CA THR A 186 -18.49 9.54 -44.16
C THR A 186 -19.60 8.73 -43.50
N SER A 187 -20.05 9.25 -42.35
CA SER A 187 -21.38 9.02 -41.81
C SER A 187 -22.43 9.55 -42.79
N LYS A 188 -22.97 8.66 -43.63
CA LYS A 188 -24.30 8.83 -44.21
C LYS A 188 -25.12 7.61 -43.81
N GLN A 189 -26.09 7.86 -42.92
CA GLN A 189 -27.25 6.99 -42.78
C GLN A 189 -27.92 6.92 -44.15
N VAL A 190 -27.94 5.73 -44.73
CA VAL A 190 -28.81 5.39 -45.84
C VAL A 190 -29.49 4.12 -45.40
N ASP A 191 -30.77 4.24 -45.07
CA ASP A 191 -31.68 3.12 -44.91
C ASP A 191 -31.72 2.38 -46.25
N ALA A 192 -31.25 1.14 -46.27
CA ALA A 192 -31.34 0.25 -47.41
C ALA A 192 -31.78 -1.13 -46.90
N ASP A 193 -32.92 -1.55 -47.42
CA ASP A 193 -33.65 -2.77 -47.11
C ASP A 193 -32.76 -4.01 -47.15
N MET A 194 -32.76 -4.76 -46.04
CA MET A 194 -32.09 -6.05 -45.88
C MET A 194 -33.01 -7.16 -46.40
N ASP A 195 -32.90 -7.47 -47.70
CA ASP A 195 -33.37 -8.72 -48.26
C ASP A 195 -32.34 -9.84 -47.94
N GLU A 196 -32.74 -10.67 -46.98
CA GLU A 196 -32.50 -12.12 -46.86
C GLU A 196 -31.36 -12.75 -47.70
N GLU A 197 -30.15 -12.81 -47.14
CA GLU A 197 -29.15 -13.84 -47.49
C GLU A 197 -28.80 -14.68 -46.25
N GLY A 198 -28.96 -16.00 -46.41
CA GLY A 198 -29.02 -16.98 -45.35
C GLY A 198 -27.80 -17.03 -44.42
N GLU A 199 -28.08 -17.13 -43.12
CA GLU A 199 -27.12 -17.57 -42.12
C GLU A 199 -26.56 -18.96 -42.51
N LEU A 200 -25.32 -18.99 -42.97
CA LEU A 200 -24.55 -20.23 -43.00
C LEU A 200 -24.25 -20.64 -41.55
N ASP A 201 -25.05 -21.59 -41.03
CA ASP A 201 -24.83 -22.27 -39.76
C ASP A 201 -23.51 -23.06 -39.79
N LEU A 202 -22.43 -22.46 -39.27
CA LEU A 202 -21.10 -23.06 -39.19
C LEU A 202 -20.97 -24.13 -38.07
N GLY A 203 -22.07 -24.69 -37.58
CA GLY A 203 -22.07 -25.98 -36.87
C GLY A 203 -21.36 -25.98 -35.51
N TRP A 204 -21.09 -24.83 -34.92
CA TRP A 204 -20.56 -24.75 -33.55
C TRP A 204 -21.71 -24.87 -32.55
N LYS A 205 -21.89 -26.06 -31.99
CA LYS A 205 -22.85 -26.31 -30.91
C LYS A 205 -22.48 -25.47 -29.69
N SER A 206 -23.17 -24.37 -29.46
CA SER A 206 -23.13 -23.67 -28.18
C SER A 206 -23.74 -24.59 -27.12
N THR A 207 -22.93 -25.02 -26.14
CA THR A 207 -23.47 -25.76 -25.00
C THR A 207 -24.21 -24.78 -24.10
N SER A 208 -25.50 -24.61 -24.37
CA SER A 208 -26.44 -23.94 -23.47
C SER A 208 -26.69 -24.83 -22.23
N ALA A 209 -25.75 -24.81 -21.29
CA ALA A 209 -25.95 -25.40 -19.98
C ALA A 209 -26.89 -24.50 -19.16
N LYS A 210 -28.06 -25.06 -18.86
CA LYS A 210 -29.18 -24.47 -18.13
C LYS A 210 -28.77 -23.92 -16.76
N LYS A 211 -29.33 -22.75 -16.43
CA LYS A 211 -29.37 -22.15 -15.09
C LYS A 211 -29.99 -23.14 -14.09
N SER A 212 -29.26 -23.41 -12.99
CA SER A 212 -29.79 -23.99 -11.76
C SER A 212 -29.57 -23.00 -10.62
N SER A 213 -30.62 -22.78 -9.85
CA SER A 213 -30.68 -21.80 -8.77
C SER A 213 -30.00 -22.28 -7.49
N ARG A 214 -29.39 -21.32 -6.79
CA ARG A 214 -29.32 -21.16 -5.32
C ARG A 214 -28.10 -21.74 -4.59
N SER A 215 -27.26 -20.82 -4.10
CA SER A 215 -27.00 -20.70 -2.65
C SER A 215 -26.52 -19.30 -2.30
N LYS A 216 -27.04 -18.79 -1.18
CA LYS A 216 -26.78 -17.47 -0.58
C LYS A 216 -25.63 -17.63 0.41
N TYR A 217 -24.46 -17.07 0.10
CA TYR A 217 -23.56 -16.36 1.02
C TYR A 217 -22.30 -15.97 0.23
N ALA A 218 -22.23 -14.71 -0.21
CA ALA A 218 -21.00 -14.10 -0.67
C ALA A 218 -20.78 -12.84 0.19
N PRO A 219 -19.57 -12.59 0.70
CA PRO A 219 -19.29 -11.36 1.46
C PRO A 219 -19.58 -10.17 0.54
N GLN A 220 -20.34 -9.21 1.05
CA GLN A 220 -20.53 -7.93 0.38
C GLN A 220 -19.21 -7.16 0.44
N ASP A 221 -18.33 -7.41 -0.53
CA ASP A 221 -17.39 -6.39 -0.95
C ASP A 221 -18.25 -5.27 -1.57
N PHE A 222 -18.43 -4.19 -0.81
CA PHE A 222 -18.91 -2.92 -1.32
C PHE A 222 -17.84 -2.37 -2.28
N ASP A 223 -17.76 -2.94 -3.49
CA ASP A 223 -17.14 -2.26 -4.61
C ASP A 223 -18.14 -1.21 -5.09
N GLU A 224 -17.94 0.00 -4.58
CA GLU A 224 -18.59 1.21 -5.03
C GLU A 224 -18.27 1.38 -6.53
N VAL A 225 -19.23 1.01 -7.38
CA VAL A 225 -19.18 1.20 -8.82
C VAL A 225 -19.29 2.70 -9.09
N GLN A 226 -18.17 3.40 -8.97
CA GLN A 226 -18.04 4.74 -9.53
C GLN A 226 -18.16 4.62 -11.04
N ASP A 227 -19.11 5.34 -11.62
CA ASP A 227 -19.30 5.47 -13.06
C ASP A 227 -17.97 5.84 -13.72
N GLU A 228 -17.35 4.86 -14.39
CA GLU A 228 -16.07 5.01 -15.07
C GLU A 228 -16.28 5.85 -16.35
N LYS A 229 -15.93 7.15 -16.28
CA LYS A 229 -16.29 8.15 -17.31
C LYS A 229 -15.48 8.11 -18.61
N SER A 230 -14.42 7.31 -18.72
CA SER A 230 -13.70 7.13 -19.99
C SER A 230 -12.85 5.84 -19.99
N PRO A 231 -12.68 5.14 -21.13
CA PRO A 231 -11.72 4.04 -21.24
C PRO A 231 -10.27 4.44 -20.88
N GLY A 232 -9.92 5.73 -21.05
CA GLY A 232 -8.62 6.27 -20.64
C GLY A 232 -8.42 6.30 -19.12
N ASP A 233 -9.44 6.64 -18.35
CA ASP A 233 -9.36 6.70 -16.88
C ASP A 233 -9.17 5.30 -16.27
N LYS A 234 -9.85 4.29 -16.83
CA LYS A 234 -9.65 2.87 -16.49
C LYS A 234 -8.20 2.45 -16.68
N ARG A 235 -7.62 2.79 -17.83
CA ARG A 235 -6.23 2.47 -18.18
C ARG A 235 -5.25 3.12 -17.19
N ARG A 236 -5.40 4.42 -16.92
CA ARG A 236 -4.55 5.15 -15.95
C ARG A 236 -4.64 4.56 -14.55
N ARG A 237 -5.84 4.17 -14.11
CA ARG A 237 -6.05 3.48 -12.83
C ARG A 237 -5.31 2.14 -12.77
N LEU A 238 -5.40 1.33 -13.82
CA LEU A 238 -4.70 0.03 -13.91
C LEU A 238 -3.18 0.20 -13.95
N LEU A 239 -2.66 1.20 -14.67
CA LEU A 239 -1.23 1.53 -14.71
C LEU A 239 -0.72 1.97 -13.34
N LYS A 240 -1.44 2.87 -12.67
CA LYS A 240 -1.09 3.31 -11.31
C LYS A 240 -1.12 2.14 -10.31
N GLU A 241 -2.10 1.25 -10.43
CA GLU A 241 -2.18 0.05 -9.59
C GLU A 241 -1.02 -0.92 -9.87
N LEU A 242 -0.70 -1.16 -11.14
CA LEU A 242 0.43 -1.97 -11.58
C LEU A 242 1.74 -1.42 -11.02
N ALA A 243 1.99 -0.11 -11.17
CA ALA A 243 3.16 0.58 -10.65
C ALA A 243 3.31 0.36 -9.13
N ALA A 244 2.25 0.62 -8.37
CA ALA A 244 2.26 0.42 -6.91
C ALA A 244 2.51 -1.04 -6.52
N ARG A 245 2.04 -2.00 -7.32
CA ARG A 245 2.28 -3.43 -7.07
C ARG A 245 3.69 -3.87 -7.44
N LEU A 246 4.29 -3.32 -8.49
CA LEU A 246 5.69 -3.58 -8.85
C LEU A 246 6.63 -3.08 -7.75
N VAL A 247 6.41 -1.86 -7.25
CA VAL A 247 7.16 -1.32 -6.10
C VAL A 247 7.00 -2.23 -4.87
N ARG A 248 5.77 -2.65 -4.56
CA ARG A 248 5.53 -3.58 -3.45
C ARG A 248 6.21 -4.94 -3.66
N ASP A 249 6.23 -5.52 -4.87
CA ASP A 249 6.96 -6.76 -5.14
C ASP A 249 8.45 -6.59 -4.92
N GLN A 250 9.02 -5.46 -5.34
CA GLN A 250 10.42 -5.14 -5.11
C GLN A 250 10.73 -5.06 -3.60
N GLN A 251 9.89 -4.38 -2.82
CA GLN A 251 10.01 -4.31 -1.36
C GLN A 251 9.91 -5.70 -0.71
N LEU A 252 8.91 -6.51 -1.09
CA LEU A 252 8.73 -7.87 -0.59
C LEU A 252 9.90 -8.79 -0.98
N ARG A 253 10.45 -8.62 -2.18
CA ARG A 253 11.65 -9.34 -2.64
C ARG A 253 12.87 -9.00 -1.79
N TYR A 254 13.03 -7.73 -1.44
CA TYR A 254 14.11 -7.30 -0.54
C TYR A 254 13.92 -7.86 0.87
N ALA A 255 12.72 -7.74 1.44
CA ALA A 255 12.39 -8.32 2.73
C ALA A 255 12.62 -9.84 2.76
N GLN A 256 12.18 -10.57 1.72
CA GLN A 256 12.40 -12.01 1.59
C GLN A 256 13.89 -12.35 1.63
N ARG A 257 14.71 -11.65 0.84
CA ARG A 257 16.17 -11.85 0.83
C ARG A 257 16.80 -11.53 2.18
N GLU A 258 16.28 -10.54 2.90
CA GLU A 258 16.75 -10.23 4.26
C GLU A 258 16.41 -11.32 5.26
N PHE A 259 15.20 -11.88 5.21
CA PHE A 259 14.82 -13.01 6.06
C PHE A 259 15.66 -14.26 5.74
N GLU A 260 15.87 -14.57 4.45
CA GLU A 260 16.74 -15.67 4.01
C GLU A 260 18.19 -15.48 4.50
N MET A 261 18.70 -14.23 4.43
CA MET A 261 20.00 -13.88 4.99
C MET A 261 20.01 -14.03 6.51
N GLN A 262 19.00 -13.54 7.24
CA GLN A 262 18.90 -13.68 8.70
C GLN A 262 18.82 -15.14 9.14
N ARG A 263 18.17 -16.01 8.36
CA ARG A 263 18.10 -17.46 8.57
C ARG A 263 19.41 -18.18 8.27
N SER A 264 20.21 -17.65 7.33
CA SER A 264 21.55 -18.16 7.00
C SER A 264 22.60 -17.69 8.01
N MET A 265 22.50 -16.44 8.48
CA MET A 265 22.94 -16.02 9.83
C MET A 265 22.15 -16.89 10.83
N MET A 266 22.30 -16.95 12.14
CA MET A 266 21.56 -17.95 12.97
C MET A 266 21.74 -19.47 12.64
N GLY A 267 22.04 -19.88 11.40
CA GLY A 267 22.44 -21.22 11.00
C GLY A 267 23.81 -21.60 11.54
N LYS A 268 24.14 -22.90 11.44
CA LYS A 268 25.43 -23.45 11.90
C LYS A 268 26.53 -23.09 10.90
N GLY A 269 27.74 -22.82 11.39
CA GLY A 269 28.92 -22.54 10.58
C GLY A 269 29.52 -21.16 10.79
N GLY A 270 30.77 -21.00 10.35
CA GLY A 270 31.51 -19.75 10.40
C GLY A 270 31.03 -18.75 9.35
N ARG A 271 31.05 -17.46 9.69
CA ARG A 271 30.67 -16.38 8.77
C ARG A 271 31.57 -15.18 8.97
N LYS A 272 31.92 -14.51 7.87
CA LYS A 272 32.69 -13.26 7.91
C LYS A 272 31.93 -12.19 7.12
N LYS A 273 31.68 -11.07 7.78
CA LYS A 273 31.11 -9.88 7.13
C LYS A 273 32.17 -9.28 6.21
N ILE A 274 31.88 -9.18 4.92
CA ILE A 274 32.77 -8.51 3.95
C ILE A 274 32.42 -7.03 3.91
N GLN A 275 31.17 -6.71 3.60
CA GLN A 275 30.71 -5.33 3.39
C GLN A 275 29.59 -4.97 4.36
N GLY A 276 29.58 -3.70 4.75
CA GLY A 276 28.58 -3.08 5.61
C GLY A 276 27.19 -2.99 4.96
N ALA A 277 26.24 -2.48 5.73
CA ALA A 277 25.04 -1.90 5.17
C ALA A 277 25.45 -0.56 4.54
N GLU A 278 25.34 -0.43 3.23
CA GLU A 278 25.58 0.83 2.53
C GLU A 278 24.21 1.43 2.25
N LYS A 279 23.95 2.65 2.73
CA LYS A 279 22.75 3.37 2.32
C LYS A 279 22.94 3.66 0.83
N VAL A 280 21.98 3.24 0.01
CA VAL A 280 21.94 3.68 -1.39
C VAL A 280 21.58 5.16 -1.30
N GLU A 281 22.58 6.02 -1.41
CA GLU A 281 22.30 7.38 -1.84
C GLU A 281 21.71 7.20 -3.25
N GLY A 282 20.45 7.62 -3.41
CA GLY A 282 19.86 7.70 -4.74
C GLY A 282 20.80 8.54 -5.59
N ASP A 283 21.06 8.10 -6.81
CA ASP A 283 21.94 8.75 -7.80
C ASP A 283 21.32 10.07 -8.31
N SER A 284 20.92 10.93 -7.37
CA SER A 284 20.10 12.12 -7.57
C SER A 284 20.60 13.31 -6.76
N ASP A 285 21.84 13.28 -6.27
CA ASP A 285 22.54 14.52 -5.94
C ASP A 285 23.45 14.83 -7.15
N PRO A 286 23.10 15.82 -8.00
CA PRO A 286 24.01 16.27 -9.04
C PRO A 286 25.33 16.69 -8.40
N GLU A 287 26.46 16.32 -9.02
CA GLU A 287 27.79 16.70 -8.53
C GLU A 287 27.83 18.21 -8.24
N GLU A 288 28.31 18.61 -7.06
CA GLU A 288 28.38 20.01 -6.66
C GLU A 288 29.36 20.75 -7.59
N ASP A 289 28.86 21.70 -8.38
CA ASP A 289 29.70 22.61 -9.16
C ASP A 289 30.63 23.40 -8.22
N GLN A 290 31.89 23.64 -8.63
CA GLN A 290 32.92 24.30 -7.81
C GLN A 290 32.46 25.67 -7.25
N ASP A 291 31.63 26.38 -8.00
CA ASP A 291 31.08 27.67 -7.60
C ASP A 291 30.10 27.56 -6.40
N GLU A 292 29.38 26.44 -6.27
CA GLU A 292 28.47 26.20 -5.14
C GLU A 292 29.22 25.91 -3.82
N ILE A 293 30.37 25.25 -3.91
CA ILE A 293 31.24 24.91 -2.78
C ILE A 293 31.88 26.17 -2.21
N ASP A 294 32.32 27.06 -3.10
CA ASP A 294 32.94 28.34 -2.72
C ASP A 294 31.93 29.30 -2.07
N ALA A 295 30.69 29.33 -2.55
CA ALA A 295 29.60 30.10 -1.93
C ALA A 295 29.33 29.69 -0.47
N ARG A 296 29.65 28.43 -0.10
CA ARG A 296 29.52 27.91 1.28
C ARG A 296 30.82 27.93 2.08
N LYS A 297 31.88 28.59 1.55
CA LYS A 297 33.22 28.61 2.17
C LYS A 297 33.77 27.21 2.42
N GLY A 298 33.60 26.31 1.45
CA GLY A 298 34.10 24.93 1.52
C GLY A 298 33.37 24.03 2.53
N LYS A 299 32.21 24.46 3.06
CA LYS A 299 31.39 23.59 3.93
C LYS A 299 30.44 22.75 3.08
N PRO A 300 30.46 21.41 3.23
CA PRO A 300 29.59 20.53 2.46
C PRO A 300 28.10 20.83 2.73
N ARG A 301 27.23 20.63 1.75
CA ARG A 301 25.78 20.76 1.95
C ARG A 301 25.34 19.80 3.06
N LYS A 302 24.47 20.23 3.98
CA LYS A 302 23.79 19.30 4.88
C LYS A 302 22.88 18.43 4.00
N ALA A 303 23.12 17.12 3.99
CA ALA A 303 22.32 16.15 3.25
C ALA A 303 20.83 16.45 3.44
N SER A 304 20.12 16.65 2.32
CA SER A 304 18.67 16.72 2.36
C SER A 304 18.14 15.37 2.90
N LYS A 305 17.04 15.38 3.64
CA LYS A 305 16.37 14.12 4.01
C LYS A 305 15.72 13.56 2.75
N THR A 306 16.51 12.91 1.91
CA THR A 306 16.03 12.11 0.79
C THR A 306 15.27 10.91 1.33
N ASN A 307 14.19 10.56 0.62
CA ASN A 307 13.25 9.50 0.99
C ASN A 307 14.00 8.26 1.48
N ASP A 308 13.73 7.87 2.73
CA ASP A 308 14.09 6.53 3.19
C ASP A 308 13.40 5.51 2.26
N GLU A 309 13.98 4.31 2.16
CA GLU A 309 13.38 3.09 1.57
C GLU A 309 13.83 2.62 0.18
N THR A 310 15.14 2.61 -0.09
CA THR A 310 15.69 1.53 -0.95
C THR A 310 17.02 1.03 -0.39
N TYR A 311 16.95 -0.02 0.44
CA TYR A 311 18.12 -0.63 1.07
C TYR A 311 18.86 -1.57 0.10
N LYS A 312 20.15 -1.34 -0.15
CA LYS A 312 21.04 -2.32 -0.78
C LYS A 312 21.21 -3.51 0.19
N PRO A 313 21.09 -4.75 -0.27
CA PRO A 313 21.25 -5.90 0.61
C PRO A 313 22.66 -5.99 1.17
N ARG A 314 22.77 -6.45 2.42
CA ARG A 314 24.05 -6.77 3.05
C ARG A 314 24.67 -7.99 2.37
N VAL A 315 25.97 -7.93 2.11
CA VAL A 315 26.71 -9.04 1.48
C VAL A 315 27.61 -9.75 2.51
N TYR A 316 27.44 -11.06 2.64
CA TYR A 316 28.20 -11.91 3.56
C TYR A 316 28.97 -12.99 2.80
N LYS A 317 30.17 -13.33 3.30
CA LYS A 317 30.88 -14.55 2.88
C LYS A 317 30.63 -15.65 3.90
N TRP A 318 30.08 -16.75 3.40
CA TRP A 318 29.93 -17.98 4.17
C TRP A 318 31.21 -18.81 4.03
N ARG A 319 31.71 -19.36 5.13
CA ARG A 319 32.79 -20.35 5.11
C ARG A 319 32.28 -21.59 5.81
N LEU A 320 32.24 -22.70 5.08
CA LEU A 320 31.90 -24.00 5.64
C LEU A 320 33.11 -24.51 6.42
N GLU A 321 33.21 -24.18 7.70
CA GLU A 321 34.18 -24.83 8.58
C GLU A 321 33.68 -26.23 8.91
N ARG A 322 34.22 -27.25 8.22
CA ARG A 322 34.17 -28.62 8.74
C ARG A 322 35.07 -28.64 9.98
N LYS A 323 34.48 -28.78 11.17
CA LYS A 323 35.24 -29.15 12.36
C LYS A 323 36.03 -30.43 12.02
N ARG A 324 37.35 -30.35 12.13
CA ARG A 324 38.24 -31.50 12.09
C ARG A 324 38.11 -32.29 13.39
#